data_AF-A0A356AMR3-F1
#
_entry.id   AF-A0A356AMR3-F1
#
_cell.length_a   1.000
_cell.length_b   1.000
_cell.length_c   1.000
_cell.angle_alpha   90.00
_cell.angle_beta   90.00
_cell.angle_gamma   90.00
#
_symmetry.space_group_name_H-M   'P 1'
#
loop_
_entity.id
_entity.type
_entity.pdbx_description
1 polymer ?
#
loop_
_entity_poly.entity_id
_entity_poly.type
_entity_poly.pdbx_seq_one_letter_code
_entity_poly.pdbx_strand_id
1 'polypeptide(L)' 'MAELRWNPLIKDWVMIASNRQNRPQMPKDYCPFCPSFGNVPEYEVLEYDNDFPALSQNPPEPDDVATDFFKVRPSYG' A
#
# COMPACT_ATOMS: atom_id res chain seq x y z
N MET A 1 -5.32 0.49 -8.73
CA MET A 1 -6.34 1.18 -7.90
C MET A 1 -5.88 1.14 -6.45
N ALA A 2 -6.05 2.25 -5.74
CA ALA A 2 -5.77 2.37 -4.31
C ALA A 2 -6.74 3.39 -3.69
N GLU A 3 -7.46 3.00 -2.64
CA GLU A 3 -8.49 3.83 -1.99
C GLU A 3 -8.89 3.28 -0.61
N LEU A 4 -9.61 4.07 0.18
CA LEU A 4 -10.25 3.62 1.42
C LEU A 4 -11.75 3.43 1.19
N ARG A 5 -12.31 2.30 1.63
CA ARG A 5 -13.76 2.03 1.57
C ARG A 5 -14.33 1.85 2.97
N TRP A 6 -15.38 2.59 3.32
CA TRP A 6 -16.04 2.51 4.62
C TRP A 6 -16.91 1.25 4.72
N ASN A 7 -16.73 0.49 5.80
CA ASN A 7 -17.59 -0.62 6.19
C ASN A 7 -18.56 -0.16 7.29
N PRO A 8 -19.87 -0.03 6.99
CA PRO A 8 -20.85 0.50 7.94
C PRO A 8 -21.22 -0.46 9.07
N LEU A 9 -20.97 -1.76 8.92
CA LEU A 9 -21.32 -2.77 9.93
C LEU A 9 -20.35 -2.74 11.11
N ILE A 10 -19.05 -2.58 10.83
CA ILE A 10 -18.00 -2.49 11.84
C ILE A 10 -17.58 -1.04 12.13
N LYS A 11 -18.11 -0.09 11.36
CA LYS A 11 -17.81 1.34 11.45
C LYS A 11 -16.31 1.64 11.31
N ASP A 12 -15.69 1.06 10.28
CA ASP A 12 -14.26 1.22 10.03
C ASP A 12 -13.93 1.28 8.53
N TRP A 13 -12.72 1.72 8.20
CA TRP A 13 -12.21 1.82 6.84
C TRP A 13 -11.40 0.58 6.44
N VAL A 14 -11.60 0.13 5.22
CA VAL A 14 -10.82 -0.93 4.59
C VAL A 14 -9.91 -0.30 3.54
N MET A 15 -8.60 -0.54 3.65
CA MET A 15 -7.63 -0.18 2.61
C MET A 15 -7.73 -1.15 1.44
N ILE A 16 -8.06 -0.64 0.26
CA ILE A 16 -8.02 -1.36 -1.00
C ILE A 16 -6.74 -0.94 -1.72
N ALA A 17 -5.83 -1.88 -1.97
CA ALA A 17 -4.53 -1.62 -2.60
C ALA A 17 -4.22 -2.67 -3.67
N SER A 18 -4.98 -2.67 -4.78
CA SER A 18 -4.85 -3.68 -5.83
C SER A 18 -3.55 -3.55 -6.64
N ASN A 19 -2.89 -2.38 -6.60
CA ASN A 19 -1.53 -2.20 -7.08
C ASN A 19 -0.53 -3.22 -6.48
N ARG A 20 -0.79 -3.73 -5.27
CA ARG A 20 0.05 -4.74 -4.62
C ARG A 20 -0.01 -6.12 -5.28
N GLN A 21 -0.95 -6.39 -6.18
CA GLN A 21 -0.95 -7.64 -6.95
C GLN A 21 0.27 -7.77 -7.87
N ASN A 22 0.89 -6.64 -8.24
CA ASN A 22 2.13 -6.61 -9.02
C ASN A 22 3.39 -6.90 -8.19
N ARG A 23 3.24 -7.27 -6.90
CA ARG A 23 4.41 -7.65 -6.07
C ARG A 23 5.07 -8.89 -6.66
N PRO A 24 6.37 -8.83 -6.96
CA PRO A 24 7.07 -9.98 -7.52
C PRO A 24 7.15 -11.11 -6.50
N GLN A 25 7.06 -12.35 -6.98
CA GLN A 25 7.44 -13.51 -6.19
C GLN A 25 8.97 -13.59 -6.20
N MET A 26 9.59 -13.35 -5.04
CA MET A 26 11.04 -13.41 -4.93
C MET A 26 11.53 -14.84 -4.66
N PRO A 27 12.74 -15.22 -5.12
CA PRO A 27 13.41 -16.44 -4.69
C PRO A 27 13.57 -16.52 -3.17
N LYS A 28 13.68 -17.73 -2.61
CA LYS A 28 13.77 -17.93 -1.15
C LYS A 28 15.05 -17.33 -0.55
N ASP A 29 16.12 -17.29 -1.32
CA ASP A 29 17.45 -16.80 -0.97
C ASP A 29 17.64 -15.31 -1.28
N TYR A 30 16.60 -14.63 -1.80
CA TYR A 30 16.63 -13.20 -2.06
C TYR A 30 16.15 -12.40 -0.85
N CYS A 31 16.91 -11.38 -0.45
CA CYS A 31 16.56 -10.47 0.63
C CYS A 31 16.44 -9.03 0.11
N PRO A 32 15.23 -8.43 0.06
CA PRO A 32 15.04 -7.05 -0.43
C PRO A 32 15.69 -6.00 0.47
N PHE A 33 15.94 -6.33 1.74
CA PHE A 33 16.49 -5.41 2.74
C PHE A 33 17.96 -5.64 3.03
N CYS A 34 18.62 -6.58 2.35
CA CYS A 34 20.03 -6.86 2.61
C CYS A 34 20.89 -6.05 1.64
N PRO A 35 21.90 -5.29 2.11
CA PRO A 35 22.77 -4.49 1.23
C PRO A 35 23.48 -5.33 0.15
N SER A 36 23.76 -6.61 0.45
CA SER A 36 24.38 -7.57 -0.49
C SER A 36 23.57 -7.81 -1.77
N PHE A 37 22.27 -7.51 -1.78
CA PHE A 37 21.41 -7.58 -2.97
C PHE A 37 21.25 -6.24 -3.68
N GLY A 38 21.87 -5.17 -3.17
CA GLY A 38 22.01 -3.88 -3.85
C GLY A 38 20.77 -2.98 -3.87
N ASN A 39 19.66 -3.40 -3.25
CA ASN A 39 18.42 -2.58 -3.21
C ASN A 39 18.46 -1.47 -2.15
N VAL A 40 19.35 -1.59 -1.17
CA VAL A 40 19.47 -0.70 -0.02
C VAL A 40 20.96 -0.45 0.29
N PRO A 41 21.33 0.72 0.86
CA PRO A 41 22.71 1.00 1.27
C PRO A 41 23.11 0.16 2.50
N GLU A 42 24.37 0.19 2.90
CA GLU A 42 24.78 -0.32 4.21
C GLU A 42 24.11 0.50 5.34
N TYR A 43 23.55 -0.18 6.34
CA TYR A 43 22.85 0.46 7.45
C TYR A 43 22.93 -0.33 8.76
N GLU A 44 22.84 0.36 9.90
CA GLU A 44 22.56 -0.24 11.22
C GLU A 44 21.05 -0.29 11.47
N VAL A 45 20.36 0.82 11.17
CA VAL A 45 18.89 0.94 11.12
C VAL A 45 18.54 1.84 9.93
N LEU A 46 17.55 1.44 9.13
CA LEU A 46 17.10 2.20 7.96
C LEU A 46 15.57 2.35 7.99
N GLU A 47 15.10 3.57 7.81
CA GLU A 47 13.74 3.88 7.41
C GLU A 47 13.70 4.01 5.88
N TYR A 48 12.72 3.40 5.24
CA TYR A 48 12.50 3.53 3.80
C TYR A 48 11.01 3.40 3.48
N ASP A 49 10.57 4.06 2.42
CA ASP A 49 9.19 3.96 1.94
C ASP A 49 8.91 2.58 1.35
N ASN A 50 7.76 2.01 1.67
CA ASN A 50 7.38 0.70 1.14
C ASN A 50 7.18 0.75 -0.39
N ASP A 51 7.85 -0.12 -1.14
CA ASP A 51 7.77 -0.16 -2.62
C ASP A 51 6.35 -0.33 -3.18
N PHE A 52 5.44 -0.93 -2.40
CA PHE A 52 4.04 -1.10 -2.79
C PHE A 52 3.14 -0.74 -1.61
N PRO A 53 3.01 0.56 -1.30
CA PRO A 53 2.39 1.01 -0.08
C PRO A 53 0.86 0.91 -0.20
N ALA A 54 0.19 0.84 0.96
CA ALA A 54 -1.27 0.88 1.03
C ALA A 54 -1.81 2.31 1.08
N LEU A 55 -0.99 3.26 1.56
CA LEU A 55 -1.26 4.69 1.60
C LEU A 55 -0.17 5.45 0.85
N SER A 56 -0.46 6.66 0.38
CA SER A 56 0.52 7.51 -0.30
C SER A 56 0.23 8.98 -0.03
N GLN A 57 1.24 9.83 -0.08
CA GLN A 57 1.07 11.28 -0.05
C GLN A 57 0.35 11.83 -1.30
N ASN A 58 0.38 11.09 -2.41
CA ASN A 58 -0.28 11.45 -3.66
C ASN A 58 -1.09 10.25 -4.19
N PRO A 59 -2.17 9.85 -3.50
CA PRO A 59 -2.97 8.71 -3.91
C PRO A 59 -3.75 9.04 -5.20
N PRO A 60 -4.10 8.02 -6.01
CA PRO A 60 -5.01 8.23 -7.14
C PRO A 60 -6.40 8.64 -6.63
N GLU A 61 -7.20 9.21 -7.53
CA GLU A 61 -8.61 9.42 -7.26
C GLU A 61 -9.33 8.07 -7.01
N PRO A 62 -10.22 7.98 -6.00
CA PRO A 62 -11.04 6.80 -5.76
C PRO A 62 -11.95 6.45 -6.93
N ASP A 63 -12.40 5.20 -6.97
CA ASP A 63 -13.42 4.80 -7.94
C ASP A 63 -14.77 5.44 -7.62
N ASP A 64 -15.59 5.70 -8.65
CA ASP A 64 -16.95 6.22 -8.49
C ASP A 64 -17.94 5.12 -8.06
N VAL A 65 -17.74 4.61 -6.83
CA VAL A 65 -18.55 3.55 -6.21
C VAL A 65 -19.18 4.01 -4.89
N ALA A 66 -19.04 5.29 -4.56
CA ALA A 66 -19.65 5.88 -3.38
C ALA A 66 -21.18 5.95 -3.51
N THR A 67 -21.87 5.83 -2.38
CA THR A 67 -23.33 6.00 -2.25
C THR A 67 -23.63 6.74 -0.94
N ASP A 68 -24.90 6.96 -0.63
CA ASP A 68 -25.29 7.53 0.67
C ASP A 68 -24.88 6.64 1.87
N PHE A 69 -24.75 5.33 1.64
CA PHE A 69 -24.46 4.34 2.67
C PHE A 69 -22.98 3.89 2.68
N PHE A 70 -22.38 3.68 1.51
CA PHE A 70 -20.97 3.32 1.33
C PHE A 70 -20.15 4.54 0.93
N LYS A 71 -19.02 4.75 1.61
CA LYS A 71 -18.18 5.94 1.41
C LYS A 71 -16.80 5.52 0.92
N VAL A 72 -16.22 6.34 0.04
CA VAL A 72 -14.84 6.19 -0.43
C VAL A 72 -14.02 7.43 -0.07
N ARG A 73 -12.72 7.26 0.12
CA ARG A 73 -11.74 8.34 0.31
C ARG A 73 -10.42 8.00 -0.37
N PRO A 74 -9.63 9.01 -0.76
CA PRO A 74 -8.27 8.77 -1.21
C PRO A 74 -7.47 8.01 -0.13
N SER A 75 -6.61 7.08 -0.56
CA SER A 75 -5.71 6.32 0.34
C SER A 75 -4.51 7.16 0.76
N TYR A 76 -4.77 8.29 1.40
CA TYR A 76 -3.73 9.23 1.82
C TYR A 76 -3.07 8.80 3.13
N GLY A 77 -1.74 8.89 3.19
CA GLY A 77 -0.95 8.65 4.39
C GLY A 77 0.46 8.15 4.09
#